data_AF-A0A257JHZ0-F1
#
_entry.id   AF-A0A257JHZ0-F1
#
_cell.length_a   1.000
_cell.length_b   1.000
_cell.length_c   1.000
_cell.angle_alpha   90.00
_cell.angle_beta   90.00
_cell.angle_gamma   90.00
#
_symmetry.space_group_name_H-M   'P 1'
#
loop_
_entity.id
_entity.type
_entity.pdbx_description
1 polymer ?
#
loop_
_entity_poly.entity_id
_entity_poly.type
_entity_poly.pdbx_seq_one_letter_code
_entity_poly.pdbx_strand_id
1 'polypeptide(L)'
;HWALDSFGSTHTPLVGQAFIRPFREHHHDPLLMTRHDFVELNGASCVACLPLLCVTSTVPMHQAPWVAAQAVLLCACLGALVTNQCHQWAHAGAMATPAVVRWLQRQHLVLPPEVHRLHHTAPFNAHFCMACGWFNAPLNRVLRTWR
;
A
#
# COMPACT_ATOMS: atom_id res chain seq x y z
N HIS A 1 4.52 -0.37 -3.61
CA HIS A 1 5.35 -0.79 -4.74
C HIS A 1 6.68 -0.05 -4.74
N TRP A 2 6.85 1.05 -5.47
CA TRP A 2 8.17 1.66 -5.77
C TRP A 2 9.32 1.41 -4.77
N ALA A 3 9.20 1.84 -3.51
CA ALA A 3 10.29 1.70 -2.55
C ALA A 3 10.66 0.24 -2.22
N LEU A 4 9.66 -0.63 -1.98
CA LEU A 4 9.87 -2.04 -1.60
C LEU A 4 10.25 -2.90 -2.82
N ASP A 5 9.86 -2.48 -4.02
CA ASP A 5 10.26 -3.15 -5.25
C ASP A 5 11.69 -2.78 -5.66
N SER A 6 12.08 -1.51 -5.46
CA SER A 6 13.34 -0.96 -5.98
C SER A 6 14.51 -1.13 -5.01
N PHE A 7 14.25 -1.09 -3.69
CA PHE A 7 15.31 -1.04 -2.68
C PHE A 7 15.24 -2.21 -1.70
N GLY A 8 16.38 -2.42 -1.02
CA GLY A 8 16.52 -3.44 0.01
C GLY A 8 16.56 -4.86 -0.53
N SER A 9 16.64 -5.81 0.39
CA SER A 9 16.77 -7.24 0.12
C SER A 9 15.71 -8.03 0.88
N THR A 10 15.19 -9.08 0.24
CA THR A 10 14.32 -10.07 0.90
C THR A 10 15.06 -10.82 2.02
N HIS A 11 16.40 -10.88 1.97
CA HIS A 11 17.23 -11.52 2.98
C HIS A 11 17.51 -10.67 4.22
N THR A 12 17.14 -9.39 4.22
CA THR A 12 17.31 -8.54 5.41
C THR A 12 16.48 -9.10 6.58
N PRO A 13 17.09 -9.38 7.75
CA PRO A 13 16.35 -9.93 8.89
C PRO A 13 15.19 -9.03 9.30
N LEU A 14 14.06 -9.64 9.63
CA LEU A 14 12.79 -8.99 9.99
C LEU A 14 12.18 -8.15 8.85
N VAL A 15 12.83 -7.07 8.44
CA VAL A 15 12.30 -6.11 7.45
C VAL A 15 12.16 -6.73 6.06
N GLY A 16 13.18 -7.44 5.62
CA GLY A 16 13.18 -8.09 4.31
C GLY A 16 12.10 -9.16 4.21
N GLN A 17 11.92 -9.93 5.28
CA GLN A 17 10.93 -11.01 5.35
C GLN A 17 9.50 -10.50 5.51
N ALA A 18 9.28 -9.48 6.35
CA ALA A 18 7.94 -8.99 6.67
C ALA A 18 7.37 -7.99 5.65
N PHE A 19 8.22 -7.22 4.95
CA PHE A 19 7.78 -6.13 4.08
C PHE A 19 8.23 -6.28 2.63
N ILE A 20 9.52 -6.59 2.38
CA ILE A 20 10.05 -6.61 1.02
C ILE A 20 9.63 -7.89 0.29
N ARG A 21 9.74 -9.04 0.95
CA ARG A 21 9.41 -10.34 0.39
C ARG A 21 7.96 -10.44 -0.08
N PRO A 22 6.93 -10.11 0.71
CA PRO A 22 5.54 -10.16 0.23
C PRO A 22 5.32 -9.28 -1.00
N PHE A 23 5.94 -8.09 -1.02
CA PHE A 23 5.90 -7.17 -2.16
C PHE A 23 6.64 -7.68 -3.39
N ARG A 24 7.59 -8.61 -3.31
CA ARG A 24 8.21 -9.17 -4.52
C ARG A 24 7.55 -10.47 -4.94
N GLU A 25 7.07 -11.26 -3.99
CA GLU A 25 6.37 -12.51 -4.26
C GLU A 25 5.03 -12.29 -4.94
N HIS A 26 4.31 -11.20 -4.64
CA HIS A 26 3.06 -10.91 -5.34
C HIS A 26 3.25 -10.58 -6.84
N HIS A 27 4.46 -10.23 -7.30
CA HIS A 27 4.72 -10.13 -8.74
C HIS A 27 4.81 -11.51 -9.41
N HIS A 28 5.11 -12.55 -8.63
CA HIS A 28 5.18 -13.93 -9.10
C HIS A 28 3.83 -14.64 -8.97
N ASP A 29 3.13 -14.49 -7.83
CA ASP A 29 1.73 -14.92 -7.65
C ASP A 29 0.85 -13.74 -7.22
N PRO A 30 0.30 -12.95 -8.17
CA PRO A 30 -0.54 -11.81 -7.85
C PRO A 30 -1.85 -12.16 -7.14
N LEU A 31 -2.33 -13.40 -7.32
CA LEU A 31 -3.58 -13.84 -6.70
C LEU A 31 -3.40 -14.28 -5.26
N LEU A 32 -2.16 -14.57 -4.81
CA LEU A 32 -1.86 -14.98 -3.43
C LEU A 32 -2.49 -14.01 -2.42
N MET A 33 -2.34 -12.71 -2.67
CA MET A 33 -2.84 -11.68 -1.77
C MET A 33 -4.37 -11.68 -1.62
N THR A 34 -5.11 -12.18 -2.61
CA THR A 34 -6.58 -12.29 -2.55
C THR A 34 -7.06 -13.42 -1.64
N ARG A 35 -6.15 -14.30 -1.22
CA ARG A 35 -6.43 -15.45 -0.34
C ARG A 35 -6.18 -15.12 1.14
N HIS A 36 -5.54 -13.99 1.42
CA HIS A 36 -5.31 -13.52 2.79
C HIS A 36 -6.57 -12.86 3.35
N ASP A 37 -6.84 -13.13 4.63
CA ASP A 37 -7.83 -12.36 5.38
C ASP A 37 -7.29 -10.95 5.73
N PHE A 38 -8.13 -10.14 6.39
CA PHE A 38 -7.76 -8.78 6.76
C PHE A 38 -6.53 -8.72 7.67
N VAL A 39 -6.37 -9.68 8.59
CA VAL A 39 -5.28 -9.70 9.56
C VAL A 39 -3.98 -10.09 8.87
N GLU A 40 -3.99 -11.12 8.05
CA GLU A 40 -2.81 -11.57 7.32
C GLU A 40 -2.34 -10.51 6.31
N LEU A 41 -3.28 -9.84 5.62
CA LEU A 41 -2.98 -8.76 4.68
C LEU A 41 -2.38 -7.51 5.35
N ASN A 42 -2.84 -7.16 6.56
CA ASN A 42 -2.50 -5.89 7.20
C ASN A 42 -1.55 -6.03 8.40
N GLY A 43 -1.28 -7.24 8.87
CA GLY A 43 -0.55 -7.48 10.11
C GLY A 43 0.84 -6.84 10.12
N ALA A 44 1.59 -6.98 9.03
CA ALA A 44 2.90 -6.35 8.89
C ALA A 44 2.80 -4.82 8.98
N SER A 45 1.84 -4.19 8.27
CA SER A 45 1.60 -2.75 8.32
C SER A 45 1.22 -2.28 9.72
N CYS A 46 0.37 -3.02 10.44
CA CYS A 46 0.04 -2.73 11.83
C CYS A 46 1.28 -2.77 12.73
N VAL A 47 2.09 -3.82 12.64
CA VAL A 47 3.33 -3.95 13.42
C VAL A 47 4.31 -2.83 13.10
N ALA A 48 4.42 -2.42 11.83
CA ALA A 48 5.26 -1.27 11.45
C ALA A 48 4.77 0.06 12.06
N CYS A 49 3.47 0.23 12.19
CA CYS A 49 2.87 1.46 12.73
C CYS A 49 2.97 1.54 14.26
N LEU A 50 2.97 0.40 14.97
CA LEU A 50 2.89 0.35 16.44
C LEU A 50 3.99 1.16 17.16
N PRO A 51 5.29 1.02 16.85
CA PRO A 51 6.33 1.78 17.55
C PRO A 51 6.12 3.29 17.43
N LEU A 52 5.72 3.75 16.24
CA LEU A 52 5.52 5.16 15.94
C LEU A 52 4.30 5.69 16.72
N LEU A 53 3.19 4.95 16.71
CA LEU A 53 1.99 5.30 17.48
C LEU A 53 2.26 5.30 19.00
N CYS A 54 2.99 4.31 19.52
CA CYS A 54 3.37 4.24 20.93
C CYS A 54 4.19 5.46 21.36
N VAL A 55 5.22 5.83 20.58
CA VAL A 55 6.03 7.03 20.86
C VAL A 55 5.18 8.30 20.83
N THR A 56 4.27 8.42 19.86
CA THR A 56 3.43 9.63 19.79
C THR A 56 2.35 9.70 20.86
N SER A 57 1.94 8.56 21.44
CA SER A 57 0.94 8.52 22.51
C SER A 57 1.41 9.19 23.81
N THR A 58 2.72 9.38 23.99
CA THR A 58 3.30 10.07 25.14
C THR A 58 3.46 11.58 24.92
N VAL A 59 3.14 12.09 23.73
CA VAL A 59 3.28 13.52 23.39
C VAL A 59 2.06 14.31 23.87
N PRO A 60 2.25 15.42 24.62
CA PRO A 60 1.14 16.22 25.12
C PRO A 60 0.26 16.83 24.01
N MET A 61 -1.07 16.65 24.13
CA MET A 61 -2.06 17.11 23.12
C MET A 61 -2.60 18.52 23.35
N HIS A 62 -1.98 19.33 24.23
CA HIS A 62 -2.49 20.65 24.59
C HIS A 62 -2.11 21.76 23.58
N GLN A 63 -1.22 21.47 22.62
CA GLN A 63 -0.80 22.41 21.58
C GLN A 63 -1.23 21.89 20.21
N ALA A 64 -1.79 22.77 19.38
CA ALA A 64 -2.32 22.43 18.06
C ALA A 64 -1.32 21.70 17.14
N PRO A 65 -0.01 22.06 17.09
CA PRO A 65 0.97 21.33 16.27
C PRO A 65 1.09 19.85 16.64
N TRP A 66 1.05 19.50 17.93
CA TRP A 66 1.15 18.11 18.37
C TRP A 66 -0.11 17.31 18.02
N VAL A 67 -1.28 17.92 18.17
CA VAL A 67 -2.55 17.32 17.73
C VAL A 67 -2.52 17.05 16.23
N ALA A 68 -2.08 18.04 15.43
CA ALA A 68 -1.98 17.89 13.98
C ALA A 68 -0.98 16.80 13.58
N ALA A 69 0.18 16.73 14.22
CA ALA A 69 1.18 15.70 13.95
C ALA A 69 0.65 14.28 14.26
N GLN A 70 -0.03 14.11 15.40
CA GLN A 70 -0.66 12.84 15.75
C GLN A 70 -1.77 12.45 14.78
N ALA A 71 -2.61 13.41 14.35
CA ALA A 71 -3.66 13.16 13.37
C ALA A 71 -3.09 12.74 12.01
N VAL A 72 -2.03 13.40 11.54
CA VAL A 72 -1.33 13.03 10.30
C VAL A 72 -0.76 11.61 10.41
N LEU A 73 -0.12 11.28 11.53
CA LEU A 73 0.42 9.96 11.76
C LEU A 73 -0.67 8.88 11.77
N LEU A 74 -1.75 9.10 12.51
CA LEU A 74 -2.89 8.16 12.55
C LEU A 74 -3.49 7.97 11.15
N CYS A 75 -3.69 9.06 10.41
CA CYS A 75 -4.16 8.99 9.02
C CYS A 75 -3.19 8.23 8.11
N ALA A 76 -1.87 8.37 8.30
CA ALA A 76 -0.88 7.62 7.54
C ALA A 76 -0.93 6.12 7.87
N CYS A 77 -1.06 5.76 9.15
CA CYS A 77 -1.21 4.37 9.59
C CYS A 77 -2.49 3.73 9.01
N LEU A 78 -3.64 4.39 9.16
CA LEU A 78 -4.91 3.93 8.58
C LEU A 78 -4.83 3.87 7.05
N GLY A 79 -4.18 4.86 6.43
CA GLY A 79 -3.93 4.90 5.00
C GLY A 79 -3.12 3.72 4.49
N ALA A 80 -2.14 3.22 5.26
CA ALA A 80 -1.38 2.02 4.90
C ALA A 80 -2.28 0.79 4.82
N LEU A 81 -3.20 0.62 5.78
CA LEU A 81 -4.16 -0.49 5.79
C LEU A 81 -5.14 -0.40 4.61
N VAL A 82 -5.72 0.79 4.40
CA VAL A 82 -6.61 1.05 3.25
C VAL A 82 -5.88 0.78 1.93
N THR A 83 -4.60 1.14 1.84
CA THR A 83 -3.78 0.91 0.64
C THR A 83 -3.63 -0.58 0.34
N ASN A 84 -3.36 -1.42 1.34
CA ASN A 84 -3.28 -2.87 1.13
C ASN A 84 -4.63 -3.46 0.71
N GLN A 85 -5.74 -2.95 1.26
CA GLN A 85 -7.07 -3.39 0.89
C GLN A 85 -7.44 -3.00 -0.56
N CYS A 86 -7.14 -1.77 -0.97
CA CYS A 86 -7.30 -1.32 -2.35
C CYS A 86 -6.47 -2.16 -3.32
N HIS A 87 -5.23 -2.49 -2.95
CA HIS A 87 -4.36 -3.36 -3.71
C HIS A 87 -4.95 -4.77 -3.84
N GLN A 88 -5.53 -5.32 -2.77
CA GLN A 88 -6.14 -6.66 -2.79
C GLN A 88 -7.33 -6.68 -3.75
N TRP A 89 -8.19 -5.66 -3.71
CA TRP A 89 -9.31 -5.52 -4.63
C TRP A 89 -8.91 -5.25 -6.08
N ALA A 90 -7.70 -4.76 -6.34
CA ALA A 90 -7.17 -4.62 -7.69
C ALA A 90 -6.75 -5.98 -8.30
N HIS A 91 -6.51 -6.99 -7.47
CA HIS A 91 -6.25 -8.38 -7.90
C HIS A 91 -7.48 -9.28 -7.83
N ALA A 92 -8.43 -8.98 -6.94
CA ALA A 92 -9.62 -9.79 -6.73
C ALA A 92 -10.57 -9.77 -7.94
N GLY A 93 -11.23 -10.90 -8.19
CA GLY A 93 -12.29 -10.99 -9.19
C GLY A 93 -13.51 -10.15 -8.83
N ALA A 94 -14.27 -9.70 -9.84
CA ALA A 94 -15.40 -8.78 -9.64
C ALA A 94 -16.47 -9.28 -8.66
N MET A 95 -16.68 -10.60 -8.55
CA MET A 95 -17.64 -11.19 -7.60
C MET A 95 -17.15 -11.15 -6.15
N ALA A 96 -15.83 -11.16 -5.93
CA ALA A 96 -15.21 -11.07 -4.61
C ALA A 96 -15.01 -9.62 -4.14
N THR A 97 -15.04 -8.65 -5.05
CA THR A 97 -14.88 -7.23 -4.74
C THR A 97 -16.24 -6.57 -4.43
N PRO A 98 -16.42 -5.85 -3.30
CA PRO A 98 -17.69 -5.19 -2.97
C PRO A 98 -18.20 -4.22 -4.04
N ALA A 99 -19.52 -4.10 -4.20
CA ALA A 99 -20.10 -3.28 -5.27
C ALA A 99 -19.71 -1.79 -5.19
N VAL A 100 -19.64 -1.24 -3.98
CA VAL A 100 -19.17 0.14 -3.73
C VAL A 100 -17.71 0.32 -4.14
N VAL A 101 -16.86 -0.66 -3.86
CA VAL A 101 -15.44 -0.65 -4.26
C VAL A 101 -15.33 -0.68 -5.78
N ARG A 102 -16.08 -1.55 -6.45
CA ARG A 102 -16.09 -1.59 -7.93
C ARG A 102 -16.56 -0.27 -8.52
N TRP A 103 -17.52 0.41 -7.89
CA TRP A 103 -17.94 1.75 -8.31
C TRP A 103 -16.80 2.76 -8.14
N LEU A 104 -16.11 2.76 -7.00
CA LEU A 104 -14.94 3.61 -6.75
C LEU A 104 -13.78 3.32 -7.72
N GLN A 105 -13.57 2.05 -8.09
CA GLN A 105 -12.60 1.65 -9.11
C GLN A 105 -12.94 2.27 -10.47
N ARG A 106 -14.23 2.27 -10.89
CA ARG A 106 -14.64 2.95 -12.13
C ARG A 106 -14.41 4.46 -12.10
N GLN A 107 -14.38 5.07 -10.91
CA GLN A 107 -14.05 6.49 -10.72
C GLN A 107 -12.55 6.73 -10.47
N HIS A 108 -11.73 5.67 -10.53
CA HIS A 108 -10.30 5.66 -10.21
C HIS A 108 -9.94 6.10 -8.77
N LEU A 109 -10.93 6.28 -7.89
CA LEU A 109 -10.74 6.64 -6.47
C LEU A 109 -10.15 5.48 -5.66
N VAL A 110 -10.50 4.25 -6.05
CA VAL A 110 -9.78 3.02 -5.66
C VAL A 110 -9.03 2.51 -6.89
N LEU A 111 -7.87 1.90 -6.69
CA LEU A 111 -7.04 1.39 -7.77
C LEU A 111 -7.82 0.39 -8.66
N PRO A 112 -8.00 0.71 -9.97
CA PRO A 112 -8.65 -0.22 -10.89
C PRO A 112 -7.74 -1.40 -11.24
N PRO A 113 -8.27 -2.62 -11.42
CA PRO A 113 -7.49 -3.80 -11.79
C PRO A 113 -6.67 -3.62 -13.07
N GLU A 114 -7.25 -2.98 -14.08
CA GLU A 114 -6.60 -2.75 -15.37
C GLU A 114 -5.43 -1.78 -15.28
N VAL A 115 -5.50 -0.79 -14.39
CA VAL A 115 -4.41 0.16 -14.13
C VAL A 115 -3.30 -0.55 -13.36
N HIS A 116 -3.66 -1.34 -12.33
CA HIS A 116 -2.66 -2.06 -11.56
C HIS A 116 -1.93 -3.12 -12.39
N ARG A 117 -2.63 -3.80 -13.29
CA ARG A 117 -2.01 -4.78 -14.20
C ARG A 117 -0.86 -4.20 -15.02
N LEU A 118 -0.89 -2.91 -15.36
CA LEU A 118 0.23 -2.25 -16.07
C LEU A 118 1.54 -2.27 -15.25
N HIS A 119 1.44 -2.28 -13.92
CA HIS A 119 2.59 -2.45 -13.04
C HIS A 119 3.23 -3.84 -13.19
N HIS A 120 2.40 -4.87 -13.34
CA HIS A 120 2.80 -6.27 -13.55
C HIS A 120 3.20 -6.59 -15.00
N THR A 121 3.37 -5.57 -15.84
CA THR A 121 3.84 -5.75 -17.22
C THR A 121 5.23 -5.17 -17.41
N ALA A 122 6.02 -5.81 -18.27
CA ALA A 122 7.33 -5.29 -18.66
C ALA A 122 7.19 -3.83 -19.17
N PRO A 123 8.09 -2.90 -18.78
CA PRO A 123 9.38 -3.13 -18.11
C PRO A 123 9.35 -3.01 -16.57
N PHE A 124 8.20 -3.21 -15.92
CA PHE A 124 8.03 -3.22 -14.46
C PHE A 124 8.52 -1.93 -13.75
N ASN A 125 8.23 -0.78 -14.35
CA ASN A 125 8.79 0.52 -13.91
C ASN A 125 7.79 1.66 -13.76
N ALA A 126 6.51 1.34 -13.69
CA ALA A 126 5.45 2.33 -13.62
C ALA A 126 4.27 1.80 -12.81
N HIS A 127 3.32 2.69 -12.53
CA HIS A 127 2.04 2.39 -11.89
C HIS A 127 2.18 1.84 -10.47
N PHE A 128 3.10 2.41 -9.70
CA PHE A 128 3.44 1.98 -8.34
C PHE A 128 2.39 2.35 -7.26
N CYS A 129 1.37 3.17 -7.58
CA CYS A 129 0.33 3.50 -6.61
C CYS A 129 -0.60 2.31 -6.42
N MET A 130 -0.75 1.89 -5.16
CA MET A 130 -1.56 0.74 -4.74
C MET A 130 -3.00 1.13 -4.32
N ALA A 131 -3.22 2.41 -3.99
CA ALA A 131 -4.49 2.87 -3.42
C ALA A 131 -5.44 3.45 -4.45
N CYS A 132 -4.95 4.34 -5.32
CA CYS A 132 -5.78 5.20 -6.17
C CYS A 132 -5.14 5.39 -7.55
N GLY A 133 -5.97 5.30 -8.60
CA GLY A 133 -5.52 5.38 -9.98
C GLY A 133 -4.97 6.77 -10.36
N TRP A 134 -5.51 7.84 -9.77
CA TRP A 134 -5.15 9.23 -10.10
C TRP A 134 -3.68 9.55 -9.82
N PHE A 135 -3.10 8.97 -8.76
CA PHE A 135 -1.74 9.28 -8.35
C PHE A 135 -0.68 8.61 -9.21
N ASN A 136 -1.03 7.62 -10.05
CA ASN A 136 -0.04 6.98 -10.91
C ASN A 136 0.57 7.93 -11.94
N ALA A 137 -0.21 8.80 -12.58
CA ALA A 137 0.31 9.76 -13.55
C ALA A 137 1.35 10.75 -12.96
N PRO A 138 1.06 11.47 -11.86
CA PRO A 138 2.06 12.35 -11.24
C PRO A 138 3.24 11.55 -10.66
N LEU A 139 3.01 10.41 -10.00
CA LEU A 139 4.09 9.59 -9.45
C LEU A 139 4.99 9.03 -10.55
N ASN A 140 4.46 8.57 -11.68
CA ASN A 140 5.27 8.08 -12.79
C ASN A 140 6.22 9.17 -13.33
N ARG A 141 5.80 10.44 -13.37
CA ARG A 141 6.66 11.55 -13.82
C ARG A 141 7.84 11.76 -12.87
N VAL A 142 7.56 11.72 -11.57
CA VAL A 142 8.59 11.90 -10.54
C VAL A 142 9.49 10.65 -10.48
N LEU A 143 8.92 9.48 -10.25
CA LEU A 143 9.69 8.26 -9.97
C LEU A 143 10.53 7.76 -11.15
N ARG A 144 10.20 8.12 -12.39
CA ARG A 144 11.03 7.81 -13.57
C ARG A 144 12.40 8.48 -13.52
N THR A 145 12.56 9.58 -12.79
CA THR A 145 13.86 10.27 -12.65
C THR A 145 14.72 9.71 -11.52
N TRP A 146 14.17 8.81 -10.69
CA TRP A 146 14.83 8.26 -9.50
C TRP A 146 15.17 6.79 -9.67
N ARG A 147 15.80 6.46 -10.80
CA ARG A 147 16.36 5.14 -11.10
C ARG A 147 17.87 5.20 -11.12
#